data_AF-A0A7S2Y9S3-F1
#
_entry.id   AF-A0A7S2Y9S3-F1
#
_cell.length_a   1.000
_cell.length_b   1.000
_cell.length_c   1.000
_cell.angle_alpha   90.00
_cell.angle_beta   90.00
_cell.angle_gamma   90.00
#
_symmetry.space_group_name_H-M   'P 1'
#
loop_
_entity.id
_entity.type
_entity.pdbx_description
1 polymer ?
#
loop_
_entity_poly.entity_id
_entity_poly.type
_entity_poly.pdbx_seq_one_letter_code
_entity_poly.pdbx_strand_id
1 'polypeptide(L)'
;GDTLLIQGCGRTDFQGGSAETLYDSVHNELFTLPDDTIVYPAHDYKGRFSSSIRNEKENNPRLGAGKTKEEFAEIMKNLNLSYPKKIDVAVPANMRCGVPDVE
;
A
#
# COMPACT_ATOMS: atom_id res chain seq x y z
N GLY A 1 -6.15 1.91 4.38
CA GLY A 1 -6.14 0.93 3.25
C GLY A 1 -4.75 0.35 3.06
N ASP A 2 -4.49 -0.32 1.94
CA ASP A 2 -3.14 -0.84 1.60
C ASP A 2 -2.27 0.11 0.77
N THR A 3 -2.80 1.26 0.35
CA THR A 3 -2.05 2.29 -0.37
C THR A 3 -0.84 2.78 0.43
N LEU A 4 -1.06 3.18 1.69
CA LEU A 4 -0.02 3.63 2.60
C LEU A 4 -0.07 2.76 3.86
N LEU A 5 1.05 2.09 4.15
CA LEU A 5 1.25 1.31 5.37
C LEU A 5 2.25 2.04 6.27
N ILE A 6 2.35 1.64 7.54
CA ILE A 6 3.31 2.25 8.47
C ILE A 6 4.73 1.90 8.03
N GLN A 7 5.50 2.89 7.60
CA GLN A 7 6.80 2.71 6.95
C GLN A 7 6.78 1.68 5.81
N GLY A 8 5.73 1.70 4.99
CA GLY A 8 5.64 0.85 3.83
C GLY A 8 4.45 1.18 2.93
N CYS A 9 4.13 0.25 2.04
CA CYS A 9 2.97 0.29 1.16
C CYS A 9 2.59 -1.13 0.75
N GLY A 10 1.38 -1.29 0.23
CA GLY A 10 0.93 -2.51 -0.42
C GLY A 10 1.76 -2.86 -1.66
N ARG A 11 1.65 -4.12 -2.10
CA ARG A 11 2.27 -4.60 -3.33
C ARG A 11 1.52 -4.09 -4.57
N THR A 12 2.20 -4.05 -5.71
CA THR A 12 1.67 -3.45 -6.96
C THR A 12 1.69 -4.41 -8.15
N ASP A 13 1.98 -5.68 -7.93
CA ASP A 13 2.20 -6.71 -8.96
C ASP A 13 0.98 -7.63 -9.18
N PHE A 14 -0.15 -7.34 -8.54
CA PHE A 14 -1.42 -8.06 -8.69
C PHE A 14 -2.59 -7.08 -8.80
N GLN A 15 -3.78 -7.58 -9.16
CA GLN A 15 -5.04 -6.82 -9.21
C GLN A 15 -5.00 -5.57 -10.11
N GLY A 16 -4.17 -5.58 -11.17
CA GLY A 16 -3.98 -4.42 -12.04
C GLY A 16 -3.19 -3.27 -11.39
N GLY A 17 -2.44 -3.56 -10.32
CA GLY A 17 -1.61 -2.59 -9.63
C GLY A 17 -0.51 -1.99 -10.52
N SER A 18 -0.10 -0.77 -10.17
CA SER A 18 0.99 -0.04 -10.80
C SER A 18 1.78 0.73 -9.74
N ALA A 19 3.10 0.56 -9.71
CA ALA A 19 3.96 1.29 -8.78
C ALA A 19 3.93 2.80 -9.08
N GLU A 20 3.97 3.20 -10.33
CA GLU A 20 3.90 4.62 -10.70
C GLU A 20 2.57 5.24 -10.25
N THR A 21 1.45 4.55 -10.47
CA THR A 21 0.12 5.01 -10.03
C THR A 21 0.02 5.07 -8.50
N LEU A 22 0.58 4.09 -7.80
CA LEU A 22 0.61 4.09 -6.34
C LEU A 22 1.44 5.27 -5.80
N TYR A 23 2.61 5.53 -6.39
CA TYR A 23 3.46 6.66 -6.03
C TYR A 23 2.70 7.98 -6.19
N ASP A 24 2.05 8.19 -7.34
CA ASP A 24 1.27 9.39 -7.63
C ASP A 24 0.10 9.54 -6.66
N SER A 25 -0.61 8.45 -6.37
CA SER A 25 -1.71 8.46 -5.40
C SER A 25 -1.24 8.89 -4.01
N VAL A 26 -0.08 8.40 -3.55
CA VAL A 26 0.47 8.79 -2.25
C VAL A 26 0.94 10.25 -2.27
N HIS A 27 1.71 10.67 -3.28
CA HIS A 27 2.33 11.99 -3.30
C HIS A 27 1.35 13.12 -3.58
N ASN A 28 0.36 12.90 -4.44
CA ASN A 28 -0.58 13.93 -4.85
C ASN A 28 -1.81 14.01 -3.93
N GLU A 29 -2.21 12.90 -3.30
CA GLU A 29 -3.42 12.86 -2.46
C GLU A 29 -3.11 12.75 -0.96
N LEU A 30 -2.23 11.83 -0.55
CA LEU A 30 -2.01 11.56 0.88
C LEU A 30 -0.97 12.50 1.49
N PHE A 31 0.15 12.71 0.81
CA PHE A 31 1.23 13.58 1.31
C PHE A 31 0.90 15.08 1.14
N THR A 32 -0.22 15.44 0.52
CA THR A 32 -0.74 16.81 0.52
C THR A 32 -1.57 17.12 1.77
N LEU A 33 -1.96 16.11 2.54
CA LEU A 33 -2.68 16.28 3.81
C LEU A 33 -1.79 16.93 4.89
N PRO A 34 -2.40 17.55 5.91
CA PRO A 34 -1.68 18.08 7.06
C PRO A 34 -0.80 17.02 7.73
N ASP A 35 0.38 17.45 8.16
CA ASP A 35 1.41 16.59 8.76
C ASP A 35 0.96 15.80 10.00
N ASP A 36 0.03 16.35 10.78
CA ASP A 36 -0.56 15.76 11.98
C ASP A 36 -1.72 14.80 11.68
N THR A 37 -2.11 14.65 10.41
CA THR A 37 -3.13 13.69 9.98
C THR A 37 -2.69 12.27 10.33
N ILE A 38 -3.52 11.58 11.09
CA ILE A 38 -3.27 10.20 11.52
C ILE A 38 -3.57 9.23 10.38
N VAL A 39 -2.65 8.31 10.13
CA VAL A 39 -2.77 7.26 9.12
C VAL A 39 -3.15 5.95 9.79
N TYR A 40 -4.31 5.42 9.42
CA TYR A 40 -4.77 4.07 9.79
C TYR A 40 -4.68 3.12 8.57
N PRO A 41 -3.66 2.24 8.52
CA PRO A 41 -3.51 1.28 7.42
C PRO A 41 -4.53 0.13 7.54
N ALA A 42 -4.74 -0.63 6.46
CA ALA A 42 -5.55 -1.85 6.52
C ALA A 42 -4.79 -3.04 7.13
N HIS A 43 -3.45 -3.05 7.02
CA HIS A 43 -2.60 -4.11 7.56
C HIS A 43 -1.36 -3.53 8.25
N ASP A 44 -0.86 -4.27 9.24
CA ASP A 44 0.48 -4.10 9.79
C ASP A 44 1.02 -5.48 10.18
N TYR A 45 2.32 -5.69 9.98
CA TYR A 45 2.99 -6.97 10.23
C TYR A 45 4.05 -6.89 11.35
N LYS A 46 4.05 -5.79 12.11
CA LYS A 46 5.02 -5.48 13.19
C LYS A 46 4.33 -5.07 14.50
N GLY A 47 3.01 -5.25 14.63
CA GLY A 47 2.24 -4.93 15.83
C GLY A 47 1.95 -3.44 16.04
N ARG A 48 2.03 -2.62 14.99
CA ARG A 48 1.76 -1.17 15.04
C ARG A 48 0.31 -0.88 14.64
N PHE A 49 -0.25 0.19 15.19
CA PHE A 49 -1.66 0.53 15.02
C PHE A 49 -1.90 1.73 14.07
N SER A 50 -1.11 2.78 14.21
CA SER A 50 -1.25 4.01 13.43
C SER A 50 0.10 4.72 13.21
N SER A 51 0.11 5.66 12.28
CA SER A 51 1.22 6.58 11.98
C SER A 51 0.68 8.00 11.76
N SER A 52 1.50 8.90 11.23
CA SER A 52 1.08 10.21 10.74
C SER A 52 1.64 10.51 9.36
N ILE A 53 1.04 11.45 8.64
CA ILE A 53 1.53 11.91 7.34
C ILE A 53 2.97 12.42 7.44
N ARG A 54 3.31 13.19 8.49
CA ARG A 54 4.71 13.62 8.72
C ARG A 54 5.65 12.43 8.81
N ASN A 55 5.32 11.44 9.66
CA ASN A 55 6.20 10.31 9.88
C ASN A 55 6.39 9.48 8.59
N GLU A 56 5.37 9.33 7.76
CA GLU A 56 5.51 8.62 6.48
C GLU A 56 6.28 9.43 5.43
N LYS A 57 6.10 10.75 5.37
CA LYS A 57 6.93 11.61 4.49
C LYS A 57 8.41 11.53 4.85
N GLU A 58 8.74 11.52 6.14
CA GLU A 58 10.12 11.55 6.62
C GLU A 58 10.78 10.17 6.62
N ASN A 59 10.04 9.13 7.02
CA ASN A 59 10.63 7.84 7.42
C ASN A 59 10.16 6.63 6.60
N ASN A 60 9.24 6.79 5.64
CA ASN A 60 8.82 5.65 4.82
C ASN A 60 9.97 5.25 3.86
N PRO A 61 10.50 4.01 3.95
CA PRO A 61 11.70 3.61 3.22
C PRO A 61 11.48 3.46 1.71
N ARG A 62 10.23 3.49 1.23
CA ARG A 62 9.88 3.36 -0.18
C ARG A 62 9.33 4.66 -0.77
N LEU A 63 8.44 5.32 -0.02
CA LEU A 63 7.68 6.47 -0.51
C LEU A 63 8.15 7.80 0.09
N GLY A 64 8.82 7.78 1.23
CA GLY A 64 9.24 8.97 1.97
C GLY A 64 10.70 9.33 1.70
N ALA A 65 11.26 10.17 2.57
CA ALA A 65 12.67 10.59 2.57
C ALA A 65 13.15 11.15 1.20
N GLY A 66 12.25 11.77 0.44
CA GLY A 66 12.56 12.36 -0.87
C GLY A 66 12.77 11.35 -1.99
N LYS A 67 12.32 10.10 -1.84
CA LYS A 67 12.42 9.08 -2.89
C LYS A 67 11.69 9.49 -4.16
N THR A 68 12.35 9.34 -5.31
CA THR A 68 11.71 9.63 -6.59
C THR A 68 10.77 8.51 -7.02
N LYS A 69 9.90 8.79 -8.01
CA LYS A 69 9.00 7.80 -8.60
C LYS A 69 9.77 6.62 -9.20
N GLU A 70 10.89 6.90 -9.87
CA GLU A 70 11.72 5.89 -10.52
C GLU A 70 12.40 4.98 -9.49
N GLU A 71 12.93 5.56 -8.40
CA GLU A 71 13.50 4.78 -7.30
C GLU A 71 12.44 3.89 -6.65
N PHE A 72 11.24 4.43 -6.42
CA PHE A 72 10.12 3.66 -5.88
C PHE A 72 9.73 2.50 -6.80
N ALA A 73 9.55 2.77 -8.10
CA ALA A 73 9.17 1.76 -9.08
C ALA A 73 10.21 0.63 -9.15
N GLU A 74 11.51 0.97 -9.15
CA GLU A 74 12.58 -0.01 -9.15
C GLU A 74 12.62 -0.83 -7.85
N ILE A 75 12.41 -0.22 -6.68
CA ILE A 75 12.29 -0.95 -5.41
C ILE A 75 11.13 -1.95 -5.50
N MET A 76 9.95 -1.49 -5.92
CA MET A 76 8.74 -2.32 -5.95
C MET A 76 8.86 -3.50 -6.92
N LYS A 77 9.51 -3.28 -8.08
CA LYS A 77 9.79 -4.32 -9.07
C LYS A 77 10.69 -5.43 -8.53
N ASN A 78 11.61 -5.12 -7.62
CA ASN A 78 12.63 -6.04 -7.12
C ASN A 78 12.29 -6.69 -5.77
N LEU A 79 11.07 -6.54 -5.23
CA LEU A 79 10.71 -7.11 -3.92
C LEU A 79 10.65 -8.65 -3.89
N ASN A 80 10.52 -9.31 -5.04
CA ASN A 80 10.46 -10.77 -5.20
C ASN A 80 9.59 -11.48 -4.13
N LEU A 81 8.37 -10.98 -3.94
CA LEU A 81 7.45 -11.48 -2.92
C LEU A 81 6.80 -12.79 -3.36
N SER A 82 6.60 -13.70 -2.41
CA SER A 82 5.82 -14.92 -2.64
C SER A 82 4.43 -14.60 -3.19
N TYR A 83 3.89 -15.54 -3.98
CA TYR A 83 2.50 -15.50 -4.43
C TYR A 83 1.53 -15.30 -3.23
N PRO A 84 0.55 -14.37 -3.29
CA PRO A 84 -0.32 -14.12 -2.16
C PRO A 84 -1.23 -15.33 -1.87
N LYS A 85 -1.07 -15.90 -0.67
CA LYS A 85 -1.63 -17.21 -0.26
C LYS A 85 -3.14 -17.39 -0.46
N LYS A 86 -3.92 -16.31 -0.53
CA LYS A 86 -5.39 -16.35 -0.58
C LYS A 86 -5.97 -15.59 -1.77
N ILE A 87 -5.14 -15.11 -2.71
CA ILE A 87 -5.66 -14.24 -3.79
C ILE A 87 -6.70 -14.93 -4.66
N ASP A 88 -6.50 -16.22 -4.99
CA ASP A 88 -7.42 -17.01 -5.82
C ASP A 88 -8.77 -17.30 -5.15
N VAL A 89 -8.86 -17.15 -3.83
CA VAL A 89 -10.10 -17.36 -3.07
C VAL A 89 -10.73 -16.01 -2.72
N ALA A 90 -9.92 -15.09 -2.19
CA ALA A 90 -10.38 -13.82 -1.66
C ALA A 90 -10.83 -12.86 -2.77
N VAL A 91 -10.12 -12.78 -3.91
CA VAL A 91 -10.50 -11.85 -4.97
C VAL A 91 -11.86 -12.20 -5.58
N PRO A 92 -12.14 -13.44 -6.04
CA PRO A 92 -13.45 -13.79 -6.57
C PRO A 92 -14.59 -13.61 -5.55
N ALA A 93 -14.36 -13.96 -4.28
CA ALA A 93 -15.33 -13.76 -3.21
C ALA A 93 -15.64 -12.26 -3.00
N ASN A 94 -14.60 -11.42 -2.92
CA ASN A 94 -14.75 -9.98 -2.70
C ASN A 94 -15.40 -9.26 -3.89
N MET A 95 -15.17 -9.73 -5.12
CA MET A 95 -15.86 -9.22 -6.32
C MET A 95 -17.38 -9.45 -6.29
N ARG A 96 -17.85 -10.36 -5.43
CA ARG A 96 -19.27 -10.62 -5.15
C ARG A 96 -19.68 -10.15 -3.75
N CYS A 97 -18.95 -9.19 -3.17
CA CYS A 97 -19.18 -8.66 -1.83
C CYS A 97 -19.21 -9.74 -0.73
N GLY A 98 -18.51 -10.86 -0.92
CA GLY A 98 -18.47 -11.97 0.04
C GLY A 98 -19.76 -12.80 0.10
N VAL A 99 -20.68 -12.64 -0.85
CA VAL A 99 -21.88 -13.48 -0.94
C VAL A 99 -21.44 -14.92 -1.26
N PRO A 100 -21.91 -15.92 -0.48
CA PRO A 100 -21.59 -17.32 -0.74
C PRO A 100 -22.16 -17.77 -2.08
N ASP A 101 -21.53 -18.78 -2.69
CA ASP A 101 -22.10 -19.45 -3.85
C ASP A 101 -23.47 -20.03 -3.47
N VAL A 102 -24.47 -19.79 -4.32
CA VAL A 102 -25.79 -20.42 -4.18
C VAL A 102 -25.62 -21.87 -4.61
N GLU A 103 -25.87 -22.82 -3.70
CA GLU A 103 -25.94 -24.25 -4.03
C GLU A 103 -27.06 -24.56 -5.03
#